data_AF-A0A519QW31-F1
#
_entry.id   AF-A0A519QW31-F1
#
_cell.length_a   1.000
_cell.length_b   1.000
_cell.length_c   1.000
_cell.angle_alpha   90.00
_cell.angle_beta   90.00
_cell.angle_gamma   90.00
#
_symmetry.space_group_name_H-M   'P 1'
#
loop_
_entity.id
_entity.type
_entity.pdbx_description
1 polymer ?
#
loop_
_entity_poly.entity_id
_entity_poly.type
_entity_poly.pdbx_seq_one_letter_code
_entity_poly.pdbx_strand_id
1 'polypeptide(L)'
;MTERSKIRNFSIIAHIDHGKSTLADRLIQFTGGLTEREMSAQVLDNMDIEKERGITIKAQTVRLNYKAKDGETYELNLMDTPGHVDFAYEVSRSLAACEGALLVVDAAQGVEAQTLANVYQSIEHDHEIVPVINKIDLPAAEPEKVRHEIEEVIGIDASEAVLASAKSGVGIEEILEAVVAKIPPPSGDDKAPLKAMLVDSWYDPYLGVVILVRVIDGVIKKGLQVKFMAGGTEHLIDRVGCFTPKLEQLNELSAGEIGFITAQIKEVAQAKVGDTITTVKQGA
;
A
#
# COMPACT_ATOMS: atom_id res chain seq x y z
N MET A 1 -16.77 -2.48 -11.67
CA MET A 1 -16.32 -1.42 -10.74
C MET A 1 -16.60 -1.93 -9.35
N THR A 2 -15.57 -1.98 -8.51
CA THR A 2 -15.71 -2.39 -7.12
C THR A 2 -16.47 -1.30 -6.37
N GLU A 3 -17.43 -1.66 -5.53
CA GLU A 3 -18.09 -0.68 -4.67
C GLU A 3 -17.08 -0.13 -3.65
N ARG A 4 -17.06 1.19 -3.42
CA ARG A 4 -16.07 1.83 -2.53
C ARG A 4 -16.09 1.29 -1.11
N SER A 5 -17.26 0.88 -0.62
CA SER A 5 -17.45 0.20 0.67
C SER A 5 -16.66 -1.11 0.79
N LYS A 6 -16.28 -1.71 -0.34
CA LYS A 6 -15.52 -2.96 -0.46
C LYS A 6 -14.04 -2.75 -0.76
N ILE A 7 -13.56 -1.50 -0.82
CA ILE A 7 -12.15 -1.19 -1.02
C ILE A 7 -11.48 -0.94 0.34
N ARG A 8 -10.25 -1.42 0.52
CA ARG A 8 -9.39 -1.08 1.66
C ARG A 8 -8.00 -0.75 1.14
N ASN A 9 -7.53 0.48 1.36
CA ASN A 9 -6.16 0.85 1.04
C ASN A 9 -5.36 0.88 2.35
N PHE A 10 -4.29 0.10 2.42
CA PHE A 10 -3.47 0.02 3.61
C PHE A 10 -2.00 -0.21 3.29
N SER A 11 -1.15 0.20 4.22
CA SER A 11 0.29 -0.02 4.14
C SER A 11 0.77 -1.02 5.18
N ILE A 12 1.97 -1.58 5.01
CA ILE A 12 2.63 -2.36 6.06
C ILE A 12 3.81 -1.57 6.61
N ILE A 13 3.76 -1.32 7.91
CA ILE A 13 4.76 -0.57 8.65
C ILE A 13 5.45 -1.50 9.63
N ALA A 14 6.78 -1.56 9.55
CA ALA A 14 7.58 -2.39 10.43
C ALA A 14 8.97 -1.80 10.58
N HIS A 15 9.69 -2.21 11.62
CA HIS A 15 11.14 -2.08 11.65
C HIS A 15 11.80 -3.03 10.65
N ILE A 16 13.08 -2.79 10.36
CA ILE A 16 13.91 -3.67 9.54
C ILE A 16 13.88 -5.08 10.16
N ASP A 17 13.85 -6.10 9.30
CA ASP A 17 13.81 -7.51 9.68
C ASP A 17 12.57 -7.98 10.45
N HIS A 18 11.58 -7.15 10.80
CA HIS A 18 10.34 -7.60 11.45
C HIS A 18 9.42 -8.45 10.55
N GLY A 19 9.80 -8.65 9.28
CA GLY A 19 9.14 -9.58 8.36
C GLY A 19 8.05 -8.97 7.48
N LYS A 20 8.12 -7.65 7.23
CA LYS A 20 7.24 -6.89 6.33
C LYS A 20 7.09 -7.53 4.94
N SER A 21 8.18 -7.71 4.20
CA SER A 21 8.14 -8.26 2.83
C SER A 21 7.65 -9.71 2.82
N THR A 22 8.06 -10.52 3.80
CA THR A 22 7.56 -11.90 3.94
C THR A 22 6.06 -11.94 4.22
N LEU A 23 5.54 -11.00 5.01
CA LEU A 23 4.11 -10.89 5.28
C LEU A 23 3.35 -10.47 4.02
N ALA A 24 3.85 -9.48 3.29
CA ALA A 24 3.29 -9.05 2.01
C ALA A 24 3.17 -10.23 1.02
N ASP A 25 4.24 -11.01 0.87
CA ASP A 25 4.25 -12.22 0.02
C ASP A 25 3.15 -13.21 0.44
N ARG A 26 2.96 -13.44 1.74
CA ARG A 26 1.92 -14.35 2.24
C ARG A 26 0.51 -13.83 1.98
N LEU A 27 0.28 -12.52 2.11
CA LEU A 27 -1.01 -11.91 1.80
C LEU A 27 -1.33 -12.07 0.30
N ILE A 28 -0.34 -11.85 -0.57
CA ILE A 28 -0.46 -12.07 -2.02
C ILE A 28 -0.78 -13.54 -2.33
N GLN A 29 -0.04 -14.46 -1.71
CA GLN A 29 -0.24 -15.89 -1.93
C GLN A 29 -1.63 -16.35 -1.47
N PHE A 30 -2.07 -15.91 -0.30
CA PHE A 30 -3.35 -16.32 0.30
C PHE A 30 -4.54 -15.85 -0.54
N THR A 31 -4.47 -14.63 -1.07
CA THR A 31 -5.51 -14.04 -1.92
C THR A 31 -5.48 -14.56 -3.37
N GLY A 32 -4.53 -15.45 -3.71
CA GLY A 32 -4.41 -16.04 -5.04
C GLY A 32 -3.84 -15.09 -6.10
N GLY A 33 -3.14 -14.03 -5.69
CA GLY A 33 -2.52 -13.05 -6.60
C GLY A 33 -1.42 -13.64 -7.48
N LEU A 34 -0.82 -14.77 -7.10
CA LEU A 34 0.17 -15.52 -7.87
C LEU A 34 0.03 -17.02 -7.64
N THR A 35 0.36 -17.83 -8.66
CA THR A 35 0.48 -19.28 -8.50
C THR A 35 1.74 -19.64 -7.71
N GLU A 36 1.77 -20.82 -7.05
CA GLU A 36 2.97 -21.29 -6.32
C GLU A 36 4.26 -21.30 -7.16
N ARG A 37 4.14 -21.40 -8.49
CA ARG A 37 5.28 -21.35 -9.42
C ARG A 37 5.77 -19.94 -9.71
N GLU A 38 4.91 -18.94 -9.54
CA GLU A 38 5.23 -17.52 -9.74
C GLU A 38 5.65 -16.85 -8.44
N MET A 39 5.37 -17.49 -7.30
CA MET A 39 5.89 -17.09 -5.99
C MET A 39 7.42 -17.28 -5.98
N SER A 40 8.12 -16.15 -5.96
CA SER A 40 9.52 -16.08 -5.53
C SER A 40 9.58 -15.45 -4.14
N ALA A 41 10.69 -15.61 -3.41
CA ALA A 41 10.86 -14.87 -2.17
C ALA A 41 10.95 -13.37 -2.50
N GLN A 42 10.22 -12.54 -1.75
CA GLN A 42 10.18 -11.08 -1.92
C GLN A 42 9.66 -10.66 -3.30
N VAL A 43 8.40 -11.02 -3.61
CA VAL A 43 7.76 -10.77 -4.91
C VAL A 43 7.70 -9.27 -5.25
N LEU A 44 7.56 -8.44 -4.22
CA LEU A 44 7.47 -6.99 -4.39
C LEU A 44 8.83 -6.32 -4.57
N ASP A 45 9.92 -6.92 -4.08
CA ASP A 45 11.25 -6.34 -4.20
C ASP A 45 11.75 -6.55 -5.65
N ASN A 46 11.46 -5.59 -6.52
CA ASN A 46 11.69 -5.71 -7.97
C ASN A 46 13.13 -5.35 -8.38
N MET A 47 13.85 -4.56 -7.56
CA MET A 47 15.23 -4.16 -7.89
C MET A 47 16.24 -5.21 -7.44
N ASP A 48 17.27 -5.46 -8.26
CA ASP A 48 18.33 -6.43 -7.91
C ASP A 48 19.01 -6.09 -6.57
N ILE A 49 19.20 -4.79 -6.31
CA ILE A 49 19.78 -4.30 -5.05
C ILE A 49 18.87 -4.52 -3.83
N GLU A 50 17.55 -4.52 -4.01
CA GLU A 50 16.58 -4.83 -2.93
C GLU A 50 16.71 -6.31 -2.56
N LYS A 51 16.72 -7.19 -3.56
CA LYS A 51 16.89 -8.64 -3.37
C LYS A 51 18.25 -9.01 -2.76
N GLU A 52 19.33 -8.35 -3.20
CA GLU A 52 20.68 -8.59 -2.67
C GLU A 52 20.81 -8.19 -1.20
N ARG A 53 20.12 -7.11 -0.78
CA ARG A 53 20.23 -6.56 0.57
C ARG A 53 19.09 -6.94 1.50
N GLY A 54 18.03 -7.57 0.98
CA GLY A 54 16.84 -7.94 1.74
C GLY A 54 16.05 -6.75 2.28
N ILE A 55 16.13 -5.59 1.63
CA ILE A 55 15.44 -4.36 2.03
C ILE A 55 14.50 -3.89 0.93
N THR A 56 13.36 -3.31 1.30
CA THR A 56 12.50 -2.57 0.37
C THR A 56 13.01 -1.14 0.28
N ILE A 57 13.44 -0.74 -0.90
CA ILE A 57 13.91 0.61 -1.21
C ILE A 57 12.75 1.44 -1.75
N LYS A 58 11.88 0.84 -2.56
CA LYS A 58 10.81 1.54 -3.25
C LYS A 58 9.43 1.00 -2.89
N ALA A 59 8.49 1.90 -2.62
CA ALA A 59 7.13 1.50 -2.35
C ALA A 59 6.48 0.78 -3.55
N GLN A 60 5.89 -0.38 -3.30
CA GLN A 60 5.19 -1.17 -4.33
C GLN A 60 3.74 -1.35 -3.93
N THR A 61 2.84 -1.23 -4.90
CA THR A 61 1.42 -1.41 -4.69
C THR A 61 0.94 -2.69 -5.33
N VAL A 62 0.08 -3.41 -4.61
CA VAL A 62 -0.57 -4.59 -5.13
C VAL A 62 -2.06 -4.59 -4.75
N ARG A 63 -2.91 -4.81 -5.76
CA ARG A 63 -4.35 -5.00 -5.63
C ARG A 63 -4.64 -6.48 -5.47
N LEU A 64 -5.25 -6.83 -4.34
CA LEU A 64 -5.61 -8.19 -3.97
C LEU A 64 -7.13 -8.32 -3.89
N ASN A 65 -7.66 -9.45 -4.36
CA ASN A 65 -9.08 -9.77 -4.21
C ASN A 65 -9.22 -10.77 -3.07
N TYR A 66 -9.88 -10.36 -1.99
CA TYR A 66 -10.07 -11.21 -0.81
C TYR A 66 -11.55 -11.51 -0.62
N LYS A 67 -11.91 -12.79 -0.55
CA LYS A 67 -13.26 -13.21 -0.18
C LYS A 67 -13.32 -13.39 1.33
N ALA A 68 -13.95 -12.45 2.02
CA ALA A 68 -14.03 -12.44 3.48
C ALA A 68 -15.04 -13.46 4.00
N LYS A 69 -15.00 -13.70 5.32
CA LYS A 69 -15.90 -14.65 6.01
C LYS A 69 -17.37 -14.24 5.98
N ASP A 70 -17.66 -12.96 5.75
CA ASP A 70 -19.03 -12.45 5.51
C ASP A 70 -19.61 -12.91 4.14
N GLY A 71 -18.79 -13.52 3.28
CA GLY A 71 -19.16 -14.02 1.96
C GLY A 71 -18.92 -13.03 0.82
N GLU A 72 -18.54 -11.80 1.14
CA GLU A 72 -18.33 -10.70 0.20
C GLU A 72 -16.87 -10.65 -0.27
N THR A 73 -16.65 -10.09 -1.47
CA THR A 73 -15.29 -9.88 -2.00
C THR A 73 -14.87 -8.43 -1.80
N TYR A 74 -13.72 -8.25 -1.17
CA TYR A 74 -13.07 -6.97 -0.93
C TYR A 74 -11.85 -6.80 -1.84
N GLU A 75 -11.67 -5.58 -2.32
CA GLU A 75 -10.46 -5.15 -3.01
C GLU A 75 -9.50 -4.53 -1.99
N LEU A 76 -8.38 -5.19 -1.78
CA LEU A 76 -7.38 -4.83 -0.81
C LEU A 76 -6.16 -4.28 -1.55
N ASN A 77 -5.95 -2.96 -1.49
CA ASN A 77 -4.78 -2.32 -2.06
C ASN A 77 -3.70 -2.23 -0.99
N LEU A 78 -2.70 -3.11 -1.09
CA LEU A 78 -1.56 -3.17 -0.21
C LEU A 78 -0.44 -2.28 -0.76
N MET A 79 0.08 -1.39 0.07
CA MET A 79 1.27 -0.58 -0.20
C MET A 79 2.42 -1.00 0.70
N ASP A 80 3.43 -1.63 0.11
CA ASP A 80 4.61 -2.04 0.86
C ASP A 80 5.58 -0.86 1.02
N THR A 81 5.74 -0.35 2.25
CA THR A 81 6.55 0.86 2.50
C THR A 81 7.98 0.53 2.91
N PRO A 82 9.00 1.32 2.54
CA PRO A 82 10.36 1.14 3.06
C PRO A 82 10.42 1.15 4.60
N GLY A 83 11.23 0.28 5.19
CA GLY A 83 11.41 0.22 6.66
C GLY A 83 12.54 1.11 7.21
N HIS A 84 13.34 1.71 6.33
CA HIS A 84 14.54 2.47 6.70
C HIS A 84 14.28 3.98 6.70
N VAL A 85 14.83 4.68 7.70
CA VAL A 85 14.62 6.13 7.93
C VAL A 85 15.03 7.03 6.76
N ASP A 86 16.05 6.63 6.00
CA ASP A 86 16.52 7.37 4.81
C ASP A 86 15.45 7.51 3.72
N PHE A 87 14.40 6.68 3.76
CA PHE A 87 13.28 6.70 2.81
C PHE A 87 11.99 7.24 3.44
N ALA A 88 12.08 8.01 4.54
CA ALA A 88 10.92 8.57 5.22
C ALA A 88 9.99 9.38 4.30
N TYR A 89 10.53 10.04 3.26
CA TYR A 89 9.73 10.74 2.27
C TYR A 89 8.86 9.79 1.43
N GLU A 90 9.36 8.61 1.07
CA GLU A 90 8.56 7.60 0.37
C GLU A 90 7.47 7.02 1.29
N VAL A 91 7.84 6.73 2.54
CA VAL A 91 6.91 6.20 3.55
C VAL A 91 5.73 7.15 3.74
N SER A 92 5.96 8.43 4.02
CA SER A 92 4.88 9.41 4.23
C SER A 92 3.94 9.52 3.03
N ARG A 93 4.44 9.45 1.78
CA ARG A 93 3.58 9.52 0.60
C ARG A 93 2.74 8.26 0.40
N SER A 94 3.32 7.10 0.66
CA SER A 94 2.57 5.85 0.63
C SER A 94 1.51 5.85 1.72
N LEU A 95 1.84 6.32 2.92
CA LEU A 95 0.88 6.49 3.99
C LEU A 95 -0.27 7.41 3.56
N ALA A 96 0.02 8.59 3.04
CA ALA A 96 -1.01 9.55 2.60
C ALA A 96 -2.00 9.04 1.52
N ALA A 97 -1.72 7.91 0.87
CA ALA A 97 -2.62 7.27 -0.09
C ALA A 97 -3.45 6.11 0.49
N CYS A 98 -3.28 5.79 1.77
CA CYS A 98 -3.97 4.73 2.49
C CYS A 98 -4.95 5.30 3.52
N GLU A 99 -5.88 4.46 3.99
CA GLU A 99 -6.79 4.79 5.09
C GLU A 99 -6.40 4.07 6.40
N GLY A 100 -5.45 3.14 6.33
CA GLY A 100 -4.96 2.43 7.51
C GLY A 100 -3.57 1.82 7.29
N ALA A 101 -3.02 1.24 8.35
CA ALA A 101 -1.72 0.59 8.33
C ALA A 101 -1.69 -0.68 9.18
N LEU A 102 -0.99 -1.70 8.70
CA LEU A 102 -0.60 -2.87 9.48
C LEU A 102 0.70 -2.55 10.21
N LEU A 103 0.65 -2.52 11.54
CA LEU A 103 1.83 -2.35 12.39
C LEU A 103 2.42 -3.71 12.73
N VAL A 104 3.52 -4.08 12.07
CA VAL A 104 4.16 -5.38 12.23
C VAL A 104 5.31 -5.29 13.23
N VAL A 105 5.17 -5.99 14.34
CA VAL A 105 6.15 -6.04 15.43
C VAL A 105 6.65 -7.48 15.60
N ASP A 106 7.97 -7.66 15.69
CA ASP A 106 8.56 -8.98 15.90
C ASP A 106 8.30 -9.44 17.35
N ALA A 107 7.70 -10.62 17.51
CA ALA A 107 7.37 -11.20 18.81
C ALA A 107 8.60 -11.46 19.70
N ALA A 108 9.80 -11.57 19.12
CA ALA A 108 11.05 -11.80 19.86
C ALA A 108 11.85 -10.51 20.13
N GLN A 109 11.74 -9.50 19.27
CA GLN A 109 12.52 -8.26 19.40
C GLN A 109 11.74 -7.16 20.16
N GLY A 110 10.42 -7.07 19.95
CA GLY A 110 9.60 -6.01 20.55
C GLY A 110 9.58 -4.73 19.73
N VAL A 111 9.31 -3.60 20.38
CA VAL A 111 9.11 -2.30 19.73
C VAL A 111 10.44 -1.57 19.56
N GLU A 112 10.89 -1.48 18.32
CA GLU A 112 12.12 -0.78 17.96
C GLU A 112 11.90 0.72 17.66
N ALA A 113 12.95 1.53 17.78
CA ALA A 113 12.85 3.00 17.64
C ALA A 113 12.34 3.46 16.25
N GLN A 114 12.66 2.72 15.18
CA GLN A 114 12.17 3.06 13.83
C GLN A 114 10.68 2.74 13.65
N THR A 115 10.16 1.74 14.37
CA THR A 115 8.73 1.44 14.42
C THR A 115 7.95 2.67 14.90
N LEU A 116 8.46 3.36 15.93
CA LEU A 116 7.83 4.56 16.47
C LEU A 116 7.73 5.67 15.42
N ALA A 117 8.81 5.95 14.68
CA ALA A 117 8.82 7.01 13.67
C ALA A 117 7.72 6.80 12.61
N ASN A 118 7.57 5.57 12.11
CA ASN A 118 6.57 5.27 11.09
C ASN A 118 5.13 5.23 11.66
N VAL A 119 4.98 4.82 12.93
CA VAL A 119 3.69 4.90 13.62
C VAL A 119 3.26 6.35 13.80
N TYR A 120 4.16 7.24 14.24
CA TYR A 120 3.83 8.66 14.36
C TYR A 120 3.38 9.26 13.03
N GLN A 121 4.04 8.91 11.92
CA GLN A 121 3.59 9.34 10.59
C GLN A 121 2.18 8.81 10.25
N SER A 122 1.84 7.59 10.65
CA SER A 122 0.49 7.05 10.43
C SER A 122 -0.57 7.77 11.26
N ILE A 123 -0.23 8.10 12.51
CA ILE A 123 -1.10 8.88 13.39
C ILE A 123 -1.31 10.29 12.81
N GLU A 124 -0.26 10.92 12.27
CA GLU A 124 -0.36 12.22 11.59
C GLU A 124 -1.28 12.19 10.35
N HIS A 125 -1.47 11.01 9.75
CA HIS A 125 -2.38 10.80 8.63
C HIS A 125 -3.77 10.27 9.05
N ASP A 126 -4.10 10.26 10.35
CA ASP A 126 -5.36 9.76 10.90
C ASP A 126 -5.67 8.31 10.48
N HIS A 127 -4.64 7.48 10.33
CA HIS A 127 -4.80 6.09 9.91
C HIS A 127 -5.35 5.20 11.02
N GLU A 128 -6.22 4.26 10.64
CA GLU A 128 -6.52 3.12 11.49
C GLU A 128 -5.32 2.16 11.51
N ILE A 129 -4.78 1.89 12.70
CA ILE A 129 -3.60 1.03 12.87
C ILE A 129 -4.02 -0.33 13.41
N VAL A 130 -3.72 -1.38 12.66
CA VAL A 130 -3.98 -2.77 13.05
C VAL A 130 -2.66 -3.41 13.51
N PRO A 131 -2.49 -3.68 14.81
CA PRO A 131 -1.28 -4.30 15.32
C PRO A 131 -1.21 -5.79 14.97
N VAL A 132 -0.05 -6.21 14.47
CA VAL A 132 0.28 -7.59 14.09
C VAL A 132 1.59 -7.99 14.76
N ILE A 133 1.54 -9.00 15.60
CA ILE A 133 2.70 -9.56 16.28
C ILE A 133 3.18 -10.75 15.45
N ASN A 134 4.28 -10.55 14.72
CA ASN A 134 4.81 -11.51 13.75
C ASN A 134 5.91 -12.39 14.36
N LYS A 135 6.29 -13.46 13.64
CA LYS A 135 7.33 -14.43 14.03
C LYS A 135 7.04 -15.19 15.33
N ILE A 136 5.77 -15.48 15.59
CA ILE A 136 5.35 -16.32 16.73
C ILE A 136 5.91 -17.75 16.69
N ASP A 137 6.47 -18.18 15.56
CA ASP A 137 7.13 -19.48 15.38
C ASP A 137 8.53 -19.55 16.02
N LEU A 138 9.12 -18.41 16.39
CA LEU A 138 10.45 -18.39 17.00
C LEU A 138 10.40 -18.89 18.45
N PRO A 139 11.37 -19.72 18.90
CA PRO A 139 11.43 -20.16 20.30
C PRO A 139 11.57 -19.03 21.32
N ALA A 140 12.10 -17.87 20.90
CA ALA A 140 12.26 -16.69 21.72
C ALA A 140 11.07 -15.71 21.63
N ALA A 141 9.99 -16.07 20.95
CA ALA A 141 8.81 -15.21 20.83
C ALA A 141 8.11 -15.03 22.19
N GLU A 142 7.84 -13.78 22.56
CA GLU A 142 7.12 -13.38 23.76
C GLU A 142 5.90 -12.49 23.42
N PRO A 143 4.86 -13.00 22.72
CA PRO A 143 3.79 -12.16 22.16
C PRO A 143 3.04 -11.30 23.17
N GLU A 144 2.78 -11.83 24.38
CA GLU A 144 2.09 -11.08 25.44
C GLU A 144 2.91 -9.89 25.95
N LYS A 145 4.23 -10.05 26.05
CA LYS A 145 5.13 -8.97 26.43
C LYS A 145 5.16 -7.90 25.34
N VAL A 146 5.25 -8.30 24.08
CA VAL A 146 5.22 -7.37 22.93
C VAL A 146 3.88 -6.63 22.85
N ARG A 147 2.76 -7.29 23.15
CA ARG A 147 1.44 -6.65 23.24
C ARG A 147 1.45 -5.50 24.25
N HIS A 148 1.94 -5.76 25.47
CA HIS A 148 2.08 -4.72 26.49
C HIS A 148 3.02 -3.60 26.07
N GLU A 149 4.11 -3.93 25.38
CA GLU A 149 5.05 -2.93 24.87
C GLU A 149 4.42 -2.01 23.81
N ILE A 150 3.59 -2.54 22.91
CA ILE A 150 2.82 -1.74 21.96
C ILE A 150 1.89 -0.77 22.70
N GLU A 151 1.19 -1.24 23.73
CA GLU A 151 0.28 -0.41 24.52
C GLU A 151 1.02 0.67 25.32
N GLU A 152 2.12 0.33 25.98
CA GLU A 152 2.85 1.25 26.87
C GLU A 152 3.75 2.24 26.11
N VAL A 153 4.42 1.79 25.05
CA VAL A 153 5.42 2.60 24.33
C VAL A 153 4.79 3.36 23.18
N ILE A 154 3.90 2.71 22.42
CA ILE A 154 3.28 3.30 21.23
C ILE A 154 1.95 3.98 21.59
N GLY A 155 1.23 3.47 22.59
CA GLY A 155 -0.07 4.01 22.99
C GLY A 155 -1.23 3.54 22.10
N ILE A 156 -1.07 2.39 21.45
CA ILE A 156 -2.12 1.77 20.61
C ILE A 156 -2.70 0.57 21.35
N ASP A 157 -4.03 0.43 21.31
CA ASP A 157 -4.72 -0.75 21.85
C ASP A 157 -4.31 -2.00 21.07
N ALA A 158 -3.57 -2.89 21.74
CA ALA A 158 -3.07 -4.14 21.18
C ALA A 158 -3.81 -5.36 21.72
N SER A 159 -4.92 -5.18 22.46
CA SER A 159 -5.72 -6.26 23.02
C SER A 159 -6.19 -7.26 21.95
N GLU A 160 -6.52 -6.76 20.76
CA GLU A 160 -6.92 -7.54 19.59
C GLU A 160 -5.79 -7.68 18.55
N ALA A 161 -4.52 -7.53 18.96
CA ALA A 161 -3.39 -7.70 18.06
C ALA A 161 -3.36 -9.11 17.48
N VAL A 162 -3.22 -9.20 16.15
CA VAL A 162 -3.22 -10.48 15.45
C VAL A 162 -1.86 -11.15 15.64
N LEU A 163 -1.88 -12.38 16.16
CA LEU A 163 -0.69 -13.20 16.29
C LEU A 163 -0.45 -13.94 14.97
N ALA A 164 0.70 -13.71 14.35
CA ALA A 164 0.99 -14.24 13.04
C ALA A 164 2.43 -14.78 12.90
N SER A 165 2.59 -15.69 11.95
CA SER A 165 3.91 -16.11 11.47
C SER A 165 3.87 -16.08 9.95
N ALA A 166 4.41 -15.01 9.36
CA ALA A 166 4.57 -14.91 7.92
C ALA A 166 5.39 -16.07 7.33
N LYS A 167 6.30 -16.66 8.11
CA LYS A 167 7.09 -17.81 7.67
C LYS A 167 6.24 -19.07 7.53
N SER A 168 5.43 -19.38 8.53
CA SER A 168 4.59 -20.59 8.56
C SER A 168 3.19 -20.42 7.96
N GLY A 169 2.78 -19.17 7.65
CA GLY A 169 1.46 -18.85 7.11
C GLY A 169 0.35 -18.82 8.16
N VAL A 170 0.69 -18.77 9.45
CA VAL A 170 -0.28 -18.67 10.56
C VAL A 170 -0.72 -17.21 10.73
N GLY A 171 -2.01 -16.96 10.98
CA GLY A 171 -2.53 -15.62 11.25
C GLY A 171 -2.84 -14.76 10.01
N ILE A 172 -2.60 -15.28 8.79
CA ILE A 172 -2.74 -14.50 7.56
C ILE A 172 -4.20 -14.19 7.24
N GLU A 173 -5.10 -15.17 7.42
CA GLU A 173 -6.53 -14.95 7.24
C GLU A 173 -7.05 -13.97 8.29
N GLU A 174 -6.60 -14.10 9.54
CA GLU A 174 -6.96 -13.22 10.64
C GLU A 174 -6.51 -11.77 10.39
N ILE A 175 -5.34 -11.57 9.79
CA ILE A 175 -4.87 -10.23 9.36
C ILE A 175 -5.82 -9.66 8.29
N LEU A 176 -6.18 -10.45 7.27
CA LEU A 176 -7.07 -10.00 6.20
C LEU A 176 -8.47 -9.66 6.73
N GLU A 177 -9.00 -10.46 7.64
CA GLU A 177 -10.26 -10.17 8.34
C GLU A 177 -10.16 -8.90 9.19
N ALA A 178 -9.06 -8.70 9.92
CA ALA A 178 -8.84 -7.48 10.70
C ALA A 178 -8.74 -6.24 9.80
N VAL A 179 -8.10 -6.34 8.64
CA VAL A 179 -8.05 -5.27 7.63
C VAL A 179 -9.45 -4.91 7.14
N VAL A 180 -10.27 -5.91 6.79
CA VAL A 180 -11.64 -5.68 6.32
C VAL A 180 -12.52 -5.04 7.40
N ALA A 181 -12.36 -5.49 8.65
CA ALA A 181 -13.19 -5.07 9.78
C ALA A 181 -12.82 -3.70 10.35
N LYS A 182 -11.52 -3.38 10.45
CA LYS A 182 -11.04 -2.18 11.15
C LYS A 182 -10.74 -1.03 10.20
N ILE A 183 -10.02 -1.29 9.10
CA ILE A 183 -9.63 -0.21 8.19
C ILE A 183 -10.87 0.33 7.49
N PRO A 184 -11.11 1.64 7.47
CA PRO A 184 -12.29 2.20 6.83
C PRO A 184 -12.18 2.14 5.30
N PRO A 185 -13.31 2.10 4.59
CA PRO A 185 -13.29 2.28 3.14
C PRO A 185 -12.82 3.69 2.77
N PRO A 186 -12.22 3.86 1.57
CA PRO A 186 -11.83 5.17 1.09
C PRO A 186 -13.03 6.11 0.91
N SER A 187 -12.79 7.40 1.14
CA SER A 187 -13.75 8.48 0.86
C SER A 187 -13.57 9.07 -0.54
N GLY A 188 -14.52 9.91 -0.97
CA GLY A 188 -14.48 10.64 -2.25
C GLY A 188 -15.85 10.77 -2.93
N ASP A 189 -15.90 11.39 -4.11
CA ASP A 189 -17.08 11.42 -5.00
C ASP A 189 -16.67 11.23 -6.46
N ASP A 190 -17.21 10.20 -7.12
CA ASP A 190 -16.96 9.90 -8.54
C ASP A 190 -17.46 11.01 -9.48
N LYS A 191 -18.40 11.85 -9.02
CA LYS A 191 -18.98 12.95 -9.80
C LYS A 191 -18.28 14.29 -9.58
N ALA A 192 -17.43 14.39 -8.56
CA ALA A 192 -16.65 15.58 -8.31
C ALA A 192 -15.55 15.77 -9.38
N PRO A 193 -15.02 16.99 -9.53
CA PRO A 193 -13.83 17.23 -10.35
C PRO A 193 -12.70 16.27 -9.99
N LEU A 194 -11.98 15.79 -11.00
CA LEU A 194 -10.86 14.87 -10.79
C LEU A 194 -9.85 15.47 -9.83
N LYS A 195 -9.57 14.74 -8.76
CA LYS A 195 -8.47 15.00 -7.85
C LYS A 195 -7.74 13.68 -7.61
N ALA A 196 -6.61 13.50 -8.28
CA ALA A 196 -5.77 12.34 -8.07
C ALA A 196 -4.41 12.75 -7.52
N MET A 197 -3.96 12.07 -6.48
CA MET A 197 -2.65 12.28 -5.88
C MET A 197 -1.61 11.44 -6.61
N LEU A 198 -0.49 12.06 -6.97
CA LEU A 198 0.68 11.37 -7.50
C LEU A 198 1.45 10.74 -6.34
N VAL A 199 1.35 9.43 -6.20
CA VAL A 199 1.97 8.65 -5.11
C VAL A 199 3.43 8.36 -5.42
N ASP A 200 3.71 7.96 -6.67
CA ASP A 200 5.07 7.71 -7.15
C ASP A 200 5.17 7.75 -8.68
N SER A 201 6.39 7.92 -9.21
CA SER A 201 6.67 7.86 -10.65
C SER A 201 8.00 7.18 -10.96
N TRP A 202 8.06 6.46 -12.08
CA TRP A 202 9.30 5.85 -12.58
C TRP A 202 9.29 5.69 -14.10
N TYR A 203 10.47 5.39 -14.63
CA TYR A 203 10.63 5.07 -16.04
C TYR A 203 10.56 3.56 -16.25
N ASP A 204 9.68 3.14 -17.15
CA ASP A 204 9.59 1.78 -17.68
C ASP A 204 10.07 1.77 -19.15
N PRO A 205 10.93 0.83 -19.56
CA PRO A 205 11.46 0.78 -20.92
C PRO A 205 10.41 0.63 -22.03
N TYR A 206 9.25 0.04 -21.73
CA TYR A 206 8.19 -0.25 -22.69
C TYR A 206 7.01 0.71 -22.58
N LEU A 207 6.72 1.20 -21.37
CA LEU A 207 5.58 2.07 -21.08
C LEU A 207 5.94 3.55 -20.97
N GLY A 208 7.23 3.89 -20.90
CA GLY A 208 7.71 5.24 -20.64
C GLY A 208 7.55 5.61 -19.17
N VAL A 209 7.25 6.89 -18.87
CA VAL A 209 7.02 7.31 -17.48
C VAL A 209 5.67 6.76 -16.99
N VAL A 210 5.75 5.83 -16.04
CA VAL A 210 4.61 5.26 -15.30
C VAL A 210 4.41 6.07 -14.03
N ILE A 211 3.15 6.36 -13.73
CA ILE A 211 2.75 7.19 -12.60
C ILE A 211 1.75 6.42 -11.77
N LEU A 212 2.11 6.12 -10.52
CA LEU A 212 1.20 5.56 -9.53
C LEU A 212 0.35 6.68 -8.94
N VAL A 213 -0.97 6.49 -8.97
CA VAL A 213 -1.95 7.49 -8.56
C VAL A 213 -2.98 6.91 -7.60
N ARG A 214 -3.40 7.75 -6.65
CA ARG A 214 -4.55 7.53 -5.77
C ARG A 214 -5.66 8.50 -6.18
N VAL A 215 -6.82 8.00 -6.60
CA VAL A 215 -7.94 8.86 -7.01
C VAL A 215 -8.75 9.25 -5.78
N ILE A 216 -8.64 10.49 -5.34
CA ILE A 216 -9.41 11.02 -4.20
C ILE A 216 -10.84 11.32 -4.64
N ASP A 217 -10.98 12.06 -5.75
CA ASP A 217 -12.28 12.44 -6.32
C ASP A 217 -12.28 12.31 -7.83
N GLY A 218 -13.46 12.11 -8.40
CA GLY A 218 -13.68 11.97 -9.84
C GLY A 218 -13.22 10.63 -10.39
N VAL A 219 -13.02 10.58 -11.72
CA VAL A 219 -12.68 9.36 -12.44
C VAL A 219 -11.62 9.63 -13.50
N ILE A 220 -10.61 8.78 -13.55
CA ILE A 220 -9.55 8.76 -14.56
C ILE A 220 -9.92 7.73 -15.63
N LYS A 221 -9.91 8.14 -16.91
CA LYS A 221 -10.14 7.23 -18.05
C LYS A 221 -9.09 7.44 -19.12
N LYS A 222 -8.87 6.41 -19.95
CA LYS A 222 -8.07 6.56 -21.17
C LYS A 222 -8.62 7.68 -22.06
N GLY A 223 -7.74 8.51 -22.61
CA GLY A 223 -8.08 9.64 -23.46
C GLY A 223 -8.50 10.91 -22.72
N LEU A 224 -8.46 10.90 -21.38
CA LEU A 224 -8.73 12.09 -20.58
C LEU A 224 -7.53 13.05 -20.64
N GLN A 225 -7.80 14.34 -20.85
CA GLN A 225 -6.80 15.40 -20.73
C GLN A 225 -6.69 15.84 -19.27
N VAL A 226 -5.49 15.67 -18.73
CA VAL A 226 -5.19 15.98 -17.33
C VAL A 226 -4.13 17.06 -17.23
N LYS A 227 -4.17 17.79 -16.12
CA LYS A 227 -3.23 18.82 -15.75
C LYS A 227 -2.53 18.42 -14.46
N PHE A 228 -1.21 18.54 -14.47
CA PHE A 228 -0.34 18.40 -13.30
C PHE A 228 -0.26 19.78 -12.64
N MET A 229 -0.76 19.93 -11.42
CA MET A 229 -0.98 21.25 -10.82
C MET A 229 0.33 21.96 -10.48
N ALA A 230 1.31 21.26 -9.92
CA ALA A 230 2.62 21.81 -9.57
C ALA A 230 3.51 22.00 -10.81
N GLY A 231 3.39 21.10 -11.80
CA GLY A 231 4.11 21.22 -13.08
C GLY A 231 3.52 22.25 -14.03
N GLY A 232 2.21 22.53 -13.94
CA GLY A 232 1.47 23.36 -14.89
C GLY A 232 1.36 22.75 -16.29
N THR A 233 1.73 21.47 -16.46
CA THR A 233 1.74 20.78 -17.75
C THR A 233 0.45 20.02 -17.98
N GLU A 234 0.06 19.89 -19.25
CA GLU A 234 -1.12 19.17 -19.69
C GLU A 234 -0.71 17.94 -20.49
N HIS A 235 -1.34 16.80 -20.19
CA HIS A 235 -1.03 15.52 -20.81
C HIS A 235 -2.30 14.74 -21.12
N LEU A 236 -2.22 13.85 -22.11
CA LEU A 236 -3.29 12.95 -22.48
C LEU A 236 -3.01 11.57 -21.88
N ILE A 237 -3.96 11.02 -21.11
CA ILE A 237 -3.82 9.67 -20.56
C ILE A 237 -3.90 8.65 -21.69
N ASP A 238 -2.83 7.85 -21.85
CA ASP A 238 -2.74 6.77 -22.82
C ASP A 238 -3.22 5.44 -22.24
N ARG A 239 -2.82 5.14 -21.00
CA ARG A 239 -3.20 3.90 -20.29
C ARG A 239 -3.60 4.18 -18.85
N VAL A 240 -4.49 3.33 -18.38
CA VAL A 240 -4.94 3.25 -17.00
C VAL A 240 -4.88 1.78 -16.60
N GLY A 241 -4.47 1.48 -15.38
CA GLY A 241 -4.39 0.11 -14.91
C GLY A 241 -4.12 0.00 -13.42
N CYS A 242 -3.94 -1.23 -12.95
CA CYS A 242 -3.52 -1.53 -11.59
C CYS A 242 -2.49 -2.67 -11.60
N PHE A 243 -1.94 -2.98 -10.44
CA PHE A 243 -1.00 -4.09 -10.26
C PHE A 243 -1.67 -5.21 -9.47
N THR A 244 -2.01 -6.31 -10.13
CA THR A 244 -2.54 -7.54 -9.51
C THR A 244 -1.44 -8.61 -9.51
N PRO A 245 -0.47 -8.47 -8.60
CA PRO A 245 1.00 -8.48 -8.84
C PRO A 245 1.57 -8.21 -10.25
N LYS A 246 0.86 -8.57 -11.31
CA LYS A 246 1.20 -8.24 -12.69
C LYS A 246 0.48 -6.97 -13.11
N LEU A 247 0.99 -6.33 -14.15
CA LEU A 247 0.32 -5.19 -14.74
C LEU A 247 -1.00 -5.64 -15.40
N GLU A 248 -2.09 -5.06 -14.94
CA GLU A 248 -3.42 -5.27 -15.50
C GLU A 248 -3.98 -3.94 -16.02
N GLN A 249 -4.45 -3.94 -17.26
CA GLN A 249 -5.05 -2.74 -17.87
C GLN A 249 -6.51 -2.63 -17.44
N LEU A 250 -6.88 -1.43 -16.99
CA LEU A 250 -8.24 -1.08 -16.59
C LEU A 250 -8.80 -0.05 -17.56
N ASN A 251 -10.13 0.00 -17.66
CA ASN A 251 -10.81 1.03 -18.46
C ASN A 251 -10.78 2.40 -17.77
N GLU A 252 -10.87 2.40 -16.43
CA GLU A 252 -10.92 3.58 -15.59
C GLU A 252 -10.45 3.30 -14.16
N LEU A 253 -10.09 4.37 -13.44
CA LEU A 253 -9.89 4.39 -11.99
C LEU A 253 -10.84 5.42 -11.39
N SER A 254 -11.61 5.03 -10.38
CA SER A 254 -12.65 5.83 -9.73
C SER A 254 -12.21 6.29 -8.34
N ALA A 255 -13.00 7.15 -7.70
CA ALA A 255 -12.68 7.63 -6.36
C ALA A 255 -12.55 6.45 -5.39
N GLY A 256 -11.44 6.41 -4.68
CA GLY A 256 -11.10 5.30 -3.77
C GLY A 256 -10.07 4.32 -4.31
N GLU A 257 -9.85 4.27 -5.62
CA GLU A 257 -8.93 3.32 -6.22
C GLU A 257 -7.48 3.82 -6.24
N ILE A 258 -6.55 2.86 -6.19
CA ILE A 258 -5.12 3.04 -6.49
C ILE A 258 -4.81 2.30 -7.78
N GLY A 259 -4.02 2.91 -8.65
CA GLY A 259 -3.57 2.31 -9.89
C GLY A 259 -2.47 3.12 -10.54
N PHE A 260 -2.12 2.78 -11.77
CA PHE A 260 -1.15 3.52 -12.55
C PHE A 260 -1.78 4.16 -13.79
N ILE A 261 -1.14 5.23 -14.24
CA ILE A 261 -1.42 5.86 -15.53
C ILE A 261 -0.14 6.07 -16.32
N THR A 262 -0.28 6.15 -17.63
CA THR A 262 0.77 6.69 -18.52
C THR A 262 0.19 7.84 -19.32
N ALA A 263 0.97 8.91 -19.51
CA ALA A 263 0.49 10.13 -20.17
C ALA A 263 1.47 10.70 -21.22
N GLN A 264 2.22 9.80 -21.88
CA GLN A 264 3.26 10.14 -22.87
C GLN A 264 4.30 11.16 -22.37
N ILE A 265 4.52 11.17 -21.06
CA ILE A 265 5.53 12.01 -20.41
C ILE A 265 6.92 11.44 -20.76
N LYS A 266 7.81 12.31 -21.23
CA LYS A 266 9.17 11.91 -21.67
C LYS A 266 10.17 11.88 -20.52
N GLU A 267 9.97 12.73 -19.52
CA GLU A 267 10.91 12.92 -18.42
C GLU A 267 10.19 12.80 -17.08
N VAL A 268 10.73 11.99 -16.17
CA VAL A 268 10.18 11.78 -14.81
C VAL A 268 10.08 13.11 -14.05
N ALA A 269 10.96 14.09 -14.35
CA ALA A 269 10.94 15.42 -13.76
C ALA A 269 9.64 16.22 -14.01
N GLN A 270 8.86 15.84 -15.03
CA GLN A 270 7.54 16.44 -15.32
C GLN A 270 6.43 15.81 -14.46
N ALA A 271 6.66 14.64 -13.87
CA ALA A 271 5.77 13.93 -12.97
C ALA A 271 6.30 14.02 -11.53
N LYS A 272 6.32 15.25 -10.99
CA LYS A 272 6.80 15.51 -9.63
C LYS A 272 5.91 14.81 -8.62
N VAL A 273 6.52 14.07 -7.72
CA VAL A 273 5.74 13.32 -6.75
C VAL A 273 5.16 14.21 -5.66
N GLY A 274 3.96 13.86 -5.18
CA GLY A 274 3.13 14.72 -4.34
C GLY A 274 2.31 15.75 -5.12
N ASP A 275 2.42 15.79 -6.44
CA ASP A 275 1.56 16.64 -7.27
C ASP A 275 0.11 16.14 -7.29
N THR A 276 -0.82 17.05 -7.56
CA THR A 276 -2.23 16.75 -7.80
C THR A 276 -2.50 16.78 -9.31
N ILE A 277 -3.15 15.72 -9.78
CA ILE A 277 -3.59 15.56 -11.16
C ILE A 277 -5.09 15.86 -11.20
N THR A 278 -5.48 16.82 -12.04
CA THR A 278 -6.87 17.25 -12.23
C THR A 278 -7.22 17.24 -13.73
N THR A 279 -8.48 17.44 -14.07
CA THR A 279 -8.92 17.54 -15.48
C THR A 279 -8.66 18.95 -16.03
N VAL A 280 -8.29 19.05 -17.31
CA VAL A 280 -8.10 20.37 -17.97
C VAL A 280 -9.44 21.13 -18.10
N LYS A 281 -10.54 20.40 -18.31
CA LYS A 281 -11.89 20.96 -18.39
C LYS A 281 -12.67 20.54 -17.14
N GLN A 282 -13.22 21.52 -16.40
CA GLN A 282 -13.96 21.31 -15.15
C GLN A 282 -13.12 20.72 -14.00
N GLY A 283 -11.80 20.97 -13.99
CA GLY A 283 -10.91 20.54 -12.92
C GLY A 283 -11.12 21.28 -11.59
N ALA A 284 -10.67 20.64 -10.51
CA ALA A 284 -10.58 21.19 -9.15
C ALA A 284 -9.69 22.43 -9.05
#